data_AF-G9CBP7-F1
#
_entry.id   AF-G9CBP7-F1
#
_cell.length_a   1.000
_cell.length_b   1.000
_cell.length_c   1.000
_cell.angle_alpha   90.00
_cell.angle_beta   90.00
_cell.angle_gamma   90.00
#
_symmetry.space_group_name_H-M   'P 1'
#
loop_
_entity.id
_entity.type
_entity.pdbx_description
1 polymer ?
#
loop_
_entity_poly.entity_id
_entity_poly.type
_entity_poly.pdbx_seq_one_letter_code
_entity_poly.pdbx_strand_id
1 'polypeptide(L)' 'LEDVLQIGYGDVRCAESGGPEPGVGCAGRGVITAINFLEEEGAYVPDLDFVF' A
#
# COMPACT_ATOMS: atom_id res chain seq x y z
N LEU A 1 7.64 -2.65 6.62
CA LEU A 1 7.62 -2.01 5.27
C LEU A 1 8.51 -2.71 4.23
N GLU A 2 9.69 -3.20 4.60
CA GLU A 2 10.69 -3.79 3.68
C GLU A 2 10.16 -4.98 2.85
N ASP A 3 9.20 -5.74 3.38
CA ASP A 3 8.63 -6.91 2.69
C ASP A 3 7.49 -6.57 1.71
N VAL A 4 6.91 -5.37 1.81
CA VAL A 4 5.69 -5.00 1.07
C VAL A 4 5.87 -3.81 0.13
N LEU A 5 6.87 -2.95 0.38
CA LEU A 5 7.22 -1.86 -0.52
C LEU A 5 8.26 -2.33 -1.52
N GLN A 6 7.97 -2.16 -2.80
CA GLN A 6 8.89 -2.40 -3.90
C GLN A 6 9.35 -1.07 -4.49
N ILE A 7 10.63 -0.96 -4.84
CA ILE A 7 11.16 0.23 -5.52
C ILE A 7 11.16 -0.02 -7.03
N GLY A 8 10.40 0.80 -7.75
CA GLY A 8 10.24 0.74 -9.19
C GLY A 8 11.15 1.72 -9.95
N TYR A 9 10.74 2.05 -11.18
CA TYR A 9 11.44 3.03 -12.01
C TYR A 9 11.42 4.42 -11.36
N GLY A 10 12.57 5.11 -11.38
CA GLY A 10 12.68 6.46 -10.83
C GLY A 10 12.48 6.55 -9.32
N ASP A 11 12.86 5.50 -8.59
CA ASP A 11 12.74 5.39 -7.13
C ASP A 11 11.30 5.49 -6.58
N VAL A 12 10.30 5.24 -7.44
CA VAL A 12 8.90 5.20 -7.02
C VAL A 12 8.67 4.00 -6.10
N ARG A 13 8.11 4.26 -4.91
CA ARG A 13 7.76 3.23 -3.92
C ARG A 13 6.35 2.72 -4.22
N CYS A 14 6.22 1.42 -4.51
CA CYS A 14 4.96 0.77 -4.87
C CYS A 14 4.53 -0.23 -3.79
N ALA A 15 3.23 -0.29 -3.50
CA ALA A 15 2.59 -1.31 -2.68
C ALA A 15 1.27 -1.73 -3.31
N GLU A 16 0.90 -3.00 -3.13
CA GLU A 16 -0.37 -3.55 -3.59
C GLU A 16 -1.24 -3.89 -2.38
N SER A 17 -2.49 -3.40 -2.39
CA SER A 17 -3.44 -3.68 -1.31
C SER A 17 -3.94 -5.13 -1.32
N GLY A 18 -3.98 -5.74 -2.50
CA GLY A 18 -4.55 -7.07 -2.70
C GLY A 18 -6.06 -7.11 -2.46
N GLY A 19 -6.60 -8.32 -2.42
CA GLY A 19 -8.03 -8.54 -2.18
C GLY A 19 -8.39 -10.01 -2.25
N PRO A 20 -9.61 -10.36 -1.82
CA PRO A 20 -10.11 -11.73 -1.92
C PRO A 20 -10.41 -12.11 -3.38
N GLU A 21 -10.56 -13.41 -3.64
CA GLU A 21 -10.95 -13.92 -4.95
C GLU A 21 -12.33 -13.40 -5.40
N PRO A 22 -12.59 -13.32 -6.73
CA PRO A 22 -13.87 -12.86 -7.25
C PRO A 22 -15.07 -13.62 -6.66
N GLY A 23 -16.05 -12.87 -6.15
CA GLY A 23 -17.27 -13.42 -5.54
C GLY A 23 -17.14 -13.76 -4.06
N VAL A 24 -15.97 -13.53 -3.43
CA VAL A 24 -15.72 -13.78 -2.00
C VAL A 24 -15.34 -12.49 -1.30
N GLY A 25 -15.92 -12.23 -0.11
CA GLY A 25 -15.51 -11.10 0.74
C GLY A 25 -15.79 -9.70 0.18
N CYS A 26 -14.98 -8.72 0.56
CA CYS A 26 -15.09 -7.32 0.14
C CYS A 26 -13.70 -6.72 -0.13
N ALA A 27 -13.36 -6.51 -1.41
CA ALA A 27 -12.08 -5.94 -1.82
C ALA A 27 -11.83 -4.54 -1.23
N GLY A 28 -12.88 -3.74 -1.07
CA GLY A 28 -12.78 -2.41 -0.44
C GLY A 28 -12.24 -2.46 0.99
N ARG A 29 -12.49 -3.55 1.73
CA ARG A 29 -11.89 -3.73 3.06
C ARG A 29 -10.38 -3.98 2.98
N GLY A 30 -9.91 -4.67 1.94
CA GLY A 30 -8.48 -4.85 1.68
C GLY A 30 -7.76 -3.52 1.48
N VAL A 31 -8.35 -2.61 0.69
CA VAL A 31 -7.82 -1.26 0.49
C VAL A 31 -7.74 -0.48 1.80
N ILE A 32 -8.82 -0.47 2.61
CA ILE A 32 -8.84 0.21 3.91
C ILE A 32 -7.74 -0.35 4.83
N THR A 33 -7.61 -1.68 4.89
CA THR A 33 -6.60 -2.33 5.72
C THR A 33 -5.18 -1.99 5.27
N ALA A 34 -4.92 -1.98 3.96
CA ALA A 34 -3.60 -1.64 3.43
C ALA A 34 -3.21 -0.20 3.73
N ILE A 35 -4.13 0.76 3.57
CA ILE A 35 -3.88 2.18 3.88
C ILE A 35 -3.55 2.36 5.37
N ASN A 36 -4.36 1.79 6.26
CA ASN A 36 -4.12 1.88 7.70
C ASN A 36 -2.77 1.28 8.09
N PHE A 37 -2.42 0.12 7.53
CA PHE A 37 -1.13 -0.52 7.79
C PHE A 37 0.06 0.35 7.34
N LEU A 38 -0.04 0.96 6.14
CA LEU A 38 1.01 1.86 5.64
C LEU A 38 1.17 3.11 6.51
N GLU A 39 0.07 3.64 7.05
CA GLU A 39 0.10 4.76 8.00
C GLU A 39 0.76 4.36 9.32
N GLU A 40 0.32 3.25 9.92
CA GLU A 40 0.80 2.74 11.21
C GLU A 40 2.30 2.39 11.18
N GLU A 41 2.77 1.85 10.05
CA GLU A 41 4.18 1.47 9.86
C GLU A 41 5.05 2.63 9.34
N GLY A 42 4.49 3.83 9.16
CA GLY A 42 5.24 5.04 8.83
C GLY A 42 5.71 5.12 7.37
N ALA A 43 4.92 4.61 6.42
CA ALA A 43 5.25 4.68 4.99
C ALA A 43 5.25 6.11 4.45
N TYR A 44 4.42 6.99 5.04
CA TYR A 44 4.25 8.39 4.64
C TYR A 44 5.32 9.29 5.27
N VAL A 45 6.53 9.20 4.73
CA VAL A 45 7.70 9.96 5.22
C VAL A 45 7.71 11.40 4.69
N PRO A 46 8.31 12.37 5.42
CA PRO A 46 8.33 13.78 5.02
C PRO A 46 9.02 14.10 3.69
N ASP A 47 9.86 13.20 3.17
CA ASP A 47 10.56 13.31 1.88
C ASP A 47 9.72 12.86 0.68
N LEU A 48 8.49 12.39 0.87
CA LEU A 48 7.57 12.11 -0.24
C LEU A 48 6.87 13.38 -0.70
N ASP A 49 7.08 13.75 -1.96
CA ASP A 49 6.39 14.89 -2.58
C ASP A 49 4.94 14.54 -2.96
N PHE A 50 4.67 13.30 -3.35
CA PHE A 50 3.36 12.83 -3.84
C PHE A 50 3.06 11.39 -3.41
N VAL A 51 1.78 11.08 -3.21
CA VAL A 51 1.23 9.73 -3.00
C VAL A 51 0.04 9.56 -3.94
N PHE A 52 -0.04 8.43 -4.63
CA PHE A 52 -1.10 8.08 -5.59
C PHE A 52 -1.83 6.81 -5.15
#